data_AF-A0A7C7EF72-F1
#
_entry.id   AF-A0A7C7EF72-F1
#
_cell.length_a   1.000
_cell.length_b   1.000
_cell.length_c   1.000
_cell.angle_alpha   90.00
_cell.angle_beta   90.00
_cell.angle_gamma   90.00
#
_symmetry.space_group_name_H-M   'P 1'
#
loop_
_entity.id
_entity.type
_entity.pdbx_description
1 polymer ?
#
loop_
_entity_poly.entity_id
_entity_poly.type
_entity_poly.pdbx_seq_one_letter_code
_entity_poly.pdbx_strand_id
1 'polypeptide(L)'
;MKKLVVLKHPLIDHKMSIIRDKNTPTKTFRESVGEVGALITYEMTKDLELVPKEIETPLTKMTAYQLKKDVVIIPILRAGLG
;
A
#
# COMPACT_ATOMS: atom_id res chain seq x y z
N MET A 1 -5.56 18.80 -16.11
CA MET A 1 -4.91 17.48 -16.25
C MET A 1 -5.00 16.74 -14.92
N LYS A 2 -5.34 15.45 -14.91
CA LYS A 2 -5.32 14.64 -13.68
C LYS A 2 -3.87 14.49 -13.18
N LYS A 3 -3.64 14.56 -11.86
CA LYS A 3 -2.32 14.34 -11.23
C LYS A 3 -1.92 12.88 -11.45
N LEU A 4 -0.90 12.65 -12.28
CA LEU A 4 -0.28 11.34 -12.47
C LEU A 4 0.97 11.26 -11.58
N VAL A 5 1.03 10.26 -10.71
CA VAL A 5 2.22 9.95 -9.90
C VAL A 5 2.80 8.64 -10.42
N VAL A 6 4.06 8.69 -10.89
CA VAL A 6 4.78 7.49 -11.34
C VAL A 6 5.76 7.10 -10.25
N LEU A 7 5.56 5.94 -9.64
CA LEU A 7 6.44 5.41 -8.60
C LEU A 7 7.70 4.81 -9.23
N LYS A 8 8.85 5.42 -8.95
CA LYS A 8 10.16 4.91 -9.37
C LYS A 8 10.84 4.26 -8.17
N HIS A 9 10.62 2.96 -8.00
CA HIS A 9 11.19 2.19 -6.90
C HIS A 9 11.75 0.85 -7.41
N PRO A 10 13.00 0.48 -7.11
CA PRO A 10 13.63 -0.73 -7.65
C PRO A 10 12.85 -2.02 -7.40
N LEU A 11 12.22 -2.15 -6.23
CA LEU A 11 11.39 -3.33 -5.92
C LEU A 11 10.10 -3.38 -6.75
N ILE A 12 9.51 -2.23 -7.09
CA ILE A 12 8.34 -2.19 -7.97
C ILE A 12 8.77 -2.60 -9.38
N ASP A 13 9.86 -2.06 -9.90
CA ASP A 13 10.37 -2.41 -11.23
C ASP A 13 10.74 -3.89 -11.33
N HIS A 14 11.37 -4.46 -10.29
CA HIS A 14 11.67 -5.88 -10.19
C HIS A 14 10.41 -6.75 -10.18
N LYS A 15 9.39 -6.42 -9.38
CA LYS A 15 8.15 -7.19 -9.35
C LYS A 15 7.33 -7.00 -10.64
N MET A 16 7.40 -5.83 -11.26
CA MET A 16 6.77 -5.58 -12.55
C MET A 16 7.37 -6.44 -13.66
N SER A 17 8.66 -6.80 -13.60
CA SER A 17 9.23 -7.73 -14.57
C SER A 17 8.63 -9.13 -14.42
N ILE A 18 8.46 -9.61 -13.18
CA ILE A 18 7.80 -10.89 -12.87
C ILE A 18 6.34 -10.90 -13.34
N ILE A 19 5.58 -9.83 -13.06
CA ILE A 19 4.17 -9.70 -13.46
C ILE A 19 4.02 -9.70 -14.99
N ARG A 20 5.01 -9.16 -15.72
CA ARG A 20 4.97 -9.03 -17.19
C ARG A 20 5.51 -10.25 -17.92
N ASP A 21 6.29 -11.12 -17.27
CA ASP A 21 6.80 -12.33 -17.91
C ASP A 21 5.66 -13.32 -18.15
N LYS A 22 5.50 -13.73 -19.42
CA LYS A 22 4.46 -14.67 -19.88
C LYS A 22 4.60 -16.07 -19.27
N ASN A 23 5.79 -16.41 -18.77
CA ASN A 23 6.09 -17.71 -18.19
C ASN A 23 5.84 -17.76 -16.68
N THR A 24 5.48 -16.63 -16.05
CA THR A 24 5.24 -16.55 -14.61
C THR A 24 4.03 -17.40 -14.21
N PRO A 25 4.20 -18.35 -13.26
CA PRO A 25 3.09 -19.15 -12.76
C PRO A 25 2.01 -18.29 -12.07
N THR A 26 0.75 -18.72 -12.16
CA THR A 26 -0.41 -17.98 -11.62
C THR A 26 -0.28 -17.63 -10.14
N LYS A 27 0.34 -18.50 -9.32
CA LYS A 27 0.56 -18.24 -7.89
C LYS A 27 1.50 -17.04 -7.69
N THR A 28 2.67 -17.09 -8.32
CA THR A 28 3.70 -16.04 -8.24
C THR A 28 3.21 -14.71 -8.80
N PHE A 29 2.39 -14.75 -9.86
CA PHE A 29 1.74 -13.56 -10.40
C PHE A 29 0.86 -12.87 -9.34
N ARG A 30 -0.07 -13.61 -8.71
CA ARG A 30 -0.97 -13.04 -7.68
C ARG A 30 -0.21 -12.49 -6.48
N GLU A 31 0.79 -13.22 -6.01
CA GLU A 31 1.65 -12.77 -4.91
C GLU A 31 2.37 -11.46 -5.27
N SER A 32 2.97 -11.40 -6.47
CA SER A 32 3.68 -10.20 -6.94
C SER A 32 2.76 -8.99 -7.10
N VAL A 33 1.53 -9.19 -7.60
CA VAL A 33 0.52 -8.13 -7.71
C VAL A 33 0.13 -7.60 -6.33
N GLY A 34 -0.09 -8.49 -5.36
CA GLY A 34 -0.41 -8.10 -3.98
C GLY A 34 0.72 -7.28 -3.34
N GLU A 35 1.96 -7.70 -3.51
CA GLU A 35 3.13 -6.98 -2.99
C GLU A 35 3.30 -5.59 -3.64
N VAL A 36 3.11 -5.48 -4.96
CA VAL A 36 3.13 -4.19 -5.65
C VAL A 36 1.98 -3.29 -5.16
N GLY A 37 0.79 -3.86 -4.94
CA GLY A 37 -0.35 -3.15 -4.36
C GLY A 37 -0.05 -2.58 -2.97
N ALA A 38 0.64 -3.33 -2.11
CA ALA A 38 1.07 -2.87 -0.79
C ALA A 38 2.05 -1.70 -0.88
N LEU A 39 3.05 -1.78 -1.78
CA LEU A 39 4.03 -0.71 -2.00
C LEU A 39 3.36 0.57 -2.54
N ILE A 40 2.42 0.43 -3.48
CA ILE A 40 1.63 1.55 -3.99
C ILE A 40 0.80 2.18 -2.87
N THR A 41 0.13 1.36 -2.06
CA THR A 41 -0.70 1.84 -0.96
C THR A 41 0.11 2.64 0.04
N TYR A 42 1.32 2.17 0.39
CA TYR A 42 2.23 2.89 1.29
C TYR A 42 2.57 4.29 0.79
N GLU A 43 2.89 4.46 -0.49
CA GLU A 43 3.19 5.80 -1.02
C GLU A 43 1.92 6.66 -1.14
N MET A 44 0.77 6.07 -1.48
CA MET A 44 -0.49 6.80 -1.64
C MET A 44 -1.06 7.32 -0.31
N THR A 45 -0.74 6.69 0.83
CA THR A 45 -1.23 7.08 2.16
C THR A 45 -0.34 8.08 2.90
N LYS A 46 0.74 8.55 2.26
CA LYS A 46 1.75 9.44 2.86
C LYS A 46 1.19 10.77 3.38
N ASP A 47 0.16 11.29 2.72
CA ASP A 47 -0.44 12.60 3.06
C ASP A 47 -1.68 12.47 3.97
N LEU A 48 -1.94 11.30 4.56
CA LEU A 48 -3.08 11.12 5.46
C LEU A 48 -2.90 11.92 6.76
N GLU A 49 -3.96 12.64 7.13
CA GLU A 49 -3.96 13.46 8.35
C GLU A 49 -3.97 12.59 9.62
N LEU A 50 -3.22 13.03 10.61
CA LEU A 50 -3.11 12.39 11.93
C LEU A 50 -3.70 13.28 13.02
N VAL A 51 -4.20 12.65 14.10
CA VAL A 51 -4.64 13.32 15.32
C VAL A 51 -3.86 12.80 16.53
N PRO A 52 -3.48 13.68 17.48
CA PRO A 52 -2.79 13.26 18.70
C PRO A 52 -3.74 12.50 19.62
N LYS A 53 -3.23 11.47 20.29
CA LYS A 53 -3.94 10.70 21.31
C LYS A 53 -2.98 10.31 22.43
N GLU A 54 -3.39 10.54 23.67
CA GLU A 54 -2.64 10.02 24.82
C GLU A 54 -2.85 8.51 24.95
N ILE A 55 -1.74 7.78 25.10
CA ILE A 55 -1.72 6.34 25.35
C ILE A 55 -0.81 6.03 26.55
N GLU A 56 -1.05 4.89 27.18
CA GLU A 56 -0.19 4.36 28.23
C GLU A 56 0.63 3.21 27.65
N THR A 57 1.95 3.36 27.70
CA THR A 57 2.89 2.26 27.37
C THR A 57 3.23 1.51 28.65
N PRO A 58 3.86 0.32 28.58
CA PRO A 58 4.30 -0.41 29.77
C PRO A 58 5.25 0.37 30.70
N LEU A 59 5.86 1.45 30.20
CA LEU A 59 6.83 2.26 30.96
C LEU A 59 6.28 3.62 31.38
N THR A 60 5.51 4.31 30.52
CA THR A 60 5.00 5.66 30.79
C THR A 60 3.87 6.08 29.84
N LYS A 61 3.16 7.16 30.19
CA LYS A 61 2.20 7.83 29.29
C LYS A 61 2.94 8.62 28.21
N MET A 62 2.42 8.59 26.99
CA MET A 62 2.96 9.37 25.88
C MET A 62 1.86 9.80 24.90
N THR A 63 2.12 10.87 24.15
CA THR A 63 1.30 11.26 23.00
C THR A 63 1.70 10.43 21.78
N ALA A 64 0.75 9.68 21.23
CA ALA A 64 0.86 8.96 19.97
C ALA A 64 -0.08 9.58 18.91
N TYR A 65 -0.06 9.03 17.70
CA TYR A 65 -0.87 9.52 16.57
C TYR A 65 -1.80 8.44 16.04
N GLN A 66 -3.02 8.83 15.70
CA GLN A 66 -3.99 7.99 15.01
C GLN A 66 -4.44 8.64 13.71
N LEU A 67 -4.89 7.85 12.74
CA LEU A 67 -5.51 8.36 11.52
C LEU A 67 -6.74 9.20 11.88
N LYS A 68 -6.85 10.39 11.29
CA LYS A 68 -7.97 11.31 11.53
C LYS A 68 -9.29 10.81 10.96
N LYS A 69 -9.25 10.00 9.90
CA LYS A 69 -10.40 9.51 9.17
C LYS A 69 -10.22 8.04 8.80
N ASP A 70 -11.35 7.33 8.75
CA ASP A 70 -11.39 5.96 8.26
C ASP A 70 -11.16 5.92 6.74
N VAL A 71 -10.45 4.89 6.29
CA VAL A 71 -10.15 4.66 4.87
C VAL A 71 -11.03 3.52 4.36
N VAL A 72 -11.71 3.75 3.23
CA VAL A 72 -12.54 2.74 2.56
C VAL A 72 -11.82 2.26 1.29
N ILE A 73 -11.64 0.94 1.17
CA ILE A 73 -11.02 0.30 0.01
C ILE A 73 -12.12 -0.28 -0.88
N ILE A 74 -12.16 0.13 -2.16
CA ILE A 74 -13.16 -0.34 -3.13
C ILE A 74 -12.45 -1.12 -4.24
N PRO A 75 -12.45 -2.47 -4.20
CA PRO A 75 -11.86 -3.28 -5.26
C PRO A 75 -12.78 -3.34 -6.49
N ILE A 76 -12.22 -3.18 -7.69
CA ILE A 76 -12.95 -3.40 -8.95
C ILE A 76 -12.82 -4.87 -9.35
N LEU A 77 -13.96 -5.55 -9.43
CA LEU A 77 -13.98 -6.99 -9.67
C LEU A 77 -13.69 -7.35 -11.14
N ARG A 78 -13.05 -8.50 -11.43
CA ARG A 78 -12.57 -9.54 -10.48
C ARG A 78 -11.12 -9.35 -10.04
N ALA A 79 -10.31 -8.63 -10.82
CA ALA A 79 -8.87 -8.52 -10.62
C ALA A 79 -8.47 -7.70 -9.38
N GLY A 80 -9.36 -6.85 -8.87
CA GLY A 80 -9.10 -6.04 -7.67
C GLY A 80 -9.08 -6.81 -6.34
N LEU A 81 -9.37 -8.11 -6.33
CA LEU A 81 -9.34 -8.94 -5.12
C LEU A 81 -7.96 -9.54 -4.79
N GLY A 82 -7.00 -9.44 -5.71
CA GLY A 82 -5.72 -10.17 -5.64
C GLY A 82 -5.74 -11.44 -6.49
#